data_AF-F2UPK8-F1
#
_entry.id   AF-F2UPK8-F1
#
_cell.length_a   1.000
_cell.length_b   1.000
_cell.length_c   1.000
_cell.angle_alpha   90.00
_cell.angle_beta   90.00
_cell.angle_gamma   90.00
#
_symmetry.space_group_name_H-M   'P 1'
#
loop_
_entity.id
_entity.type
_entity.pdbx_description
1 polymer ?
#
loop_
_entity_poly.entity_id
_entity_poly.type
_entity_poly.pdbx_seq_one_letter_code
_entity_poly.pdbx_strand_id
1 'polypeptide(L)'
;MADQRLTHGVSVAAVRRFLDDLKREFPDTYTEMTTEDACKQLVVPRTRQDNCAYVEHLRKQSPEHVNKATVFVSHAWRYKIADVLNVLLEFAEEQARKGDAQPVFFWFDLFMNNQNANVTANLPPECCN
;
A
#
# COMPACT_ATOMS: atom_id res chain seq x y z
N MET A 1 -12.84 -19.60 7.71
CA MET A 1 -12.36 -18.89 6.51
C MET A 1 -11.08 -18.18 6.92
N ALA A 2 -9.91 -18.58 6.41
CA ALA A 2 -8.68 -17.85 6.70
C ALA A 2 -8.85 -16.39 6.23
N ASP A 3 -8.35 -15.44 7.03
CA ASP A 3 -8.42 -14.04 6.68
C ASP A 3 -7.66 -13.81 5.36
N GLN A 4 -8.41 -13.59 4.28
CA GLN A 4 -7.83 -13.52 2.94
C GLN A 4 -6.83 -12.37 2.83
N ARG A 5 -6.94 -11.32 3.66
CA ARG A 5 -5.99 -10.18 3.67
C ARG A 5 -4.58 -10.59 4.09
N LEU A 6 -4.43 -11.68 4.85
CA LEU A 6 -3.11 -12.20 5.25
C LEU A 6 -2.34 -12.86 4.10
N THR A 7 -3.00 -13.17 2.99
CA THR A 7 -2.39 -13.92 1.87
C THR A 7 -2.53 -13.23 0.52
N HIS A 8 -3.29 -12.15 0.42
CA HIS A 8 -3.47 -11.39 -0.82
C HIS A 8 -2.55 -10.17 -0.87
N GLY A 9 -2.20 -9.77 -2.08
CA GLY A 9 -1.42 -8.58 -2.41
C GLY A 9 -2.10 -7.76 -3.50
N VAL A 10 -1.58 -6.56 -3.72
CA VAL A 10 -2.02 -5.67 -4.80
C VAL A 10 -1.09 -5.79 -6.00
N SER A 11 -1.63 -5.64 -7.20
CA SER A 11 -0.85 -5.65 -8.44
C SER A 11 0.06 -4.42 -8.55
N VAL A 12 1.07 -4.52 -9.41
CA VAL A 12 1.94 -3.39 -9.79
C VAL A 12 1.14 -2.21 -10.35
N ALA A 13 0.07 -2.48 -11.12
CA ALA A 13 -0.82 -1.46 -11.66
C ALA A 13 -1.56 -0.69 -10.55
N ALA A 14 -2.00 -1.36 -9.49
CA ALA A 14 -2.62 -0.70 -8.35
C ALA A 14 -1.62 0.17 -7.55
N VAL A 15 -0.37 -0.27 -7.40
CA VAL A 15 0.70 0.56 -6.80
C VAL A 15 0.94 1.82 -7.62
N ARG A 16 1.04 1.69 -8.95
CA ARG A 16 1.23 2.83 -9.86
C ARG A 16 0.05 3.81 -9.79
N ARG A 17 -1.18 3.29 -9.81
CA ARG A 17 -2.40 4.10 -9.65
C ARG A 17 -2.42 4.84 -8.31
N PHE A 18 -1.99 4.20 -7.22
CA PHE A 18 -1.90 4.85 -5.91
C PHE A 18 -0.87 5.99 -5.90
N LEU A 19 0.28 5.81 -6.55
CA LEU A 19 1.26 6.88 -6.72
C LEU A 19 0.72 8.05 -7.56
N ASP A 20 0.01 7.75 -8.65
CA ASP A 20 -0.61 8.78 -9.49
C ASP A 20 -1.72 9.55 -8.75
N ASP A 21 -2.46 8.85 -7.89
CA ASP A 21 -3.44 9.46 -7.01
C ASP A 21 -2.78 10.39 -5.96
N LEU A 22 -1.66 9.99 -5.36
CA LEU A 22 -0.88 10.86 -4.48
C LEU A 22 -0.40 12.12 -5.21
N LYS A 23 0.15 11.97 -6.41
CA LYS A 23 0.59 13.10 -7.24
C LYS A 23 -0.54 14.05 -7.59
N ARG A 24 -1.74 13.52 -7.85
CA ARG A 24 -2.91 14.33 -8.22
C ARG A 24 -3.48 15.10 -7.02
N GLU A 25 -3.52 14.47 -5.85
CA GLU A 25 -4.08 15.10 -4.64
C GLU A 25 -3.08 16.01 -3.92
N PHE A 26 -1.78 15.71 -4.02
CA PHE A 26 -0.70 16.43 -3.32
C PHE A 26 0.47 16.78 -4.27
N PRO A 27 0.23 17.52 -5.36
CA PRO A 27 1.22 17.72 -6.43
C PRO A 27 2.54 18.34 -5.94
N ASP A 28 2.46 19.24 -4.96
CA ASP A 28 3.63 19.98 -4.45
C ASP A 28 4.33 19.27 -3.28
N THR A 29 3.70 18.29 -2.63
CA THR A 29 4.18 17.72 -1.36
C THR A 29 4.30 16.20 -1.36
N TYR A 30 3.81 15.48 -2.37
CA TYR A 30 3.78 14.01 -2.38
C TYR A 30 5.16 13.34 -2.20
N THR A 31 6.25 14.01 -2.60
CA THR A 31 7.62 13.50 -2.45
C THR A 31 8.15 13.61 -1.01
N GLU A 32 7.61 14.54 -0.22
CA GLU A 32 8.03 14.76 1.17
C GLU A 32 7.10 14.09 2.18
N MET A 33 5.91 13.64 1.73
CA MET A 33 4.97 12.92 2.57
C MET A 33 5.57 11.61 3.06
N THR A 34 5.44 11.37 4.36
CA THR A 34 5.73 10.06 4.94
C THR A 34 4.62 9.06 4.60
N THR A 35 4.87 7.77 4.82
CA THR A 35 3.81 6.77 4.71
C THR A 35 2.70 7.00 5.74
N GLU A 36 3.02 7.54 6.91
CA GLU A 36 2.00 7.97 7.88
C GLU A 36 1.11 9.08 7.33
N ASP A 37 1.68 10.08 6.65
CA ASP A 37 0.92 11.15 6.01
C ASP A 37 0.01 10.59 4.92
N ALA A 38 0.52 9.72 4.05
CA ALA A 38 -0.27 9.08 3.00
C ALA A 38 -1.41 8.23 3.58
N CYS A 39 -1.16 7.56 4.72
CA CYS A 39 -2.19 6.81 5.43
C CYS A 39 -3.32 7.73 5.88
N LYS A 40 -3.00 8.80 6.61
CA LYS A 40 -3.99 9.73 7.20
C LYS A 40 -4.71 10.57 6.15
N GLN A 41 -4.00 11.00 5.11
CA GLN A 41 -4.50 11.98 4.15
C GLN A 41 -5.12 11.34 2.89
N LEU A 42 -4.79 10.08 2.57
CA LEU A 42 -5.32 9.40 1.38
C LEU A 42 -6.03 8.10 1.70
N VAL A 43 -5.38 7.18 2.41
CA VAL A 43 -5.92 5.82 2.65
C VAL A 43 -7.14 5.83 3.56
N VAL A 44 -7.05 6.51 4.71
CA VAL A 44 -8.15 6.60 5.68
C VAL A 44 -9.38 7.29 5.06
N PRO A 45 -9.29 8.48 4.44
CA PRO A 45 -10.45 9.12 3.81
C PRO A 45 -11.19 8.23 2.80
N ARG A 46 -10.46 7.45 1.99
CA ARG A 46 -11.04 6.56 0.98
C ARG A 46 -11.69 5.31 1.56
N THR A 47 -11.19 4.81 2.69
CA THR A 47 -11.66 3.57 3.29
C THR A 47 -12.65 3.78 4.44
N ARG A 48 -12.79 5.02 4.92
CA ARG A 48 -13.63 5.40 6.08
C ARG A 48 -15.10 5.06 5.91
N GLN A 49 -15.66 5.27 4.71
CA GLN A 49 -17.08 4.99 4.44
C GLN A 49 -17.42 3.51 4.65
N ASP A 50 -16.52 2.63 4.23
CA ASP A 50 -16.70 1.18 4.29
C ASP A 50 -16.06 0.53 5.53
N ASN A 51 -15.34 1.32 6.33
CA ASN A 51 -14.54 0.89 7.49
C ASN A 51 -13.71 -0.38 7.20
N CYS A 52 -12.95 -0.38 6.10
CA CYS A 52 -12.22 -1.55 5.62
C CYS A 52 -10.74 -1.26 5.35
N ALA A 53 -9.96 -2.30 5.06
CA ALA A 53 -8.59 -2.13 4.59
C ALA A 53 -8.57 -1.64 3.13
N TYR A 54 -7.47 -0.99 2.70
CA TYR A 54 -7.37 -0.48 1.33
C TYR A 54 -7.47 -1.59 0.28
N VAL A 55 -6.91 -2.77 0.55
CA VAL A 55 -7.02 -3.95 -0.35
C VAL A 55 -8.47 -4.39 -0.56
N GLU A 56 -9.32 -4.28 0.45
CA GLU A 56 -10.74 -4.62 0.35
C GLU A 56 -11.49 -3.58 -0.48
N HIS A 57 -11.17 -2.29 -0.28
CA HIS A 57 -11.69 -1.21 -1.10
C HIS A 57 -11.30 -1.38 -2.59
N LEU A 58 -10.03 -1.70 -2.86
CA LEU A 58 -9.55 -2.02 -4.21
C LEU A 58 -10.24 -3.24 -4.79
N ARG A 59 -10.43 -4.31 -4.01
CA ARG A 59 -11.10 -5.54 -4.46
C ARG A 59 -12.53 -5.26 -4.94
N LYS A 60 -13.25 -4.34 -4.29
CA LYS A 60 -14.60 -3.93 -4.71
C LYS A 60 -14.60 -3.14 -6.01
N GLN A 61 -13.59 -2.30 -6.25
CA GLN A 61 -13.52 -1.42 -7.42
C GLN A 61 -12.89 -2.08 -8.66
N SER A 62 -11.86 -2.88 -8.44
CA SER A 62 -11.00 -3.46 -9.48
C SER A 62 -10.44 -4.80 -8.98
N PRO A 63 -11.28 -5.87 -8.93
CA PRO A 63 -10.88 -7.17 -8.40
C PRO A 63 -9.68 -7.79 -9.12
N GLU A 64 -9.46 -7.47 -10.39
CA GLU A 64 -8.30 -7.90 -11.19
C GLU A 64 -6.95 -7.43 -10.64
N HIS A 65 -6.95 -6.43 -9.75
CA HIS A 65 -5.75 -5.91 -9.12
C HIS A 65 -5.42 -6.54 -7.76
N VAL A 66 -6.21 -7.53 -7.33
CA VAL A 66 -6.01 -8.21 -6.04
C VAL A 66 -5.89 -9.71 -6.27
N ASN A 67 -4.76 -10.29 -5.87
CA ASN A 67 -4.51 -11.74 -5.98
C ASN A 67 -3.57 -12.19 -4.86
N LYS A 68 -3.17 -13.46 -4.81
CA LYS A 68 -2.21 -13.99 -3.84
C LYS A 68 -0.90 -13.19 -3.89
N ALA A 69 -0.44 -12.73 -2.73
CA ALA A 69 0.82 -12.01 -2.62
C ALA A 69 2.00 -12.91 -2.99
N THR A 70 2.95 -12.35 -3.73
CA THR A 70 4.23 -12.98 -4.09
C THR A 70 5.41 -12.29 -3.41
N VAL A 71 5.22 -11.05 -2.96
CA VAL A 71 6.23 -10.24 -2.27
C VAL A 71 5.63 -9.67 -0.99
N PHE A 72 6.35 -9.82 0.12
CA PHE A 72 5.98 -9.25 1.41
C PHE A 72 6.75 -7.97 1.69
N VAL A 73 6.04 -6.88 1.96
CA VAL A 73 6.57 -5.54 2.17
C VAL A 73 6.09 -5.03 3.53
N SER A 74 7.04 -4.89 4.46
CA SER A 74 6.85 -4.27 5.76
C SER A 74 7.92 -3.20 5.92
N HIS A 75 7.52 -1.96 6.18
CA HIS A 75 8.46 -0.83 6.24
C HIS A 75 8.16 0.09 7.45
N ALA A 76 9.09 1.01 7.75
CA ALA A 76 8.88 1.99 8.81
C ALA A 76 8.08 3.21 8.28
N TRP A 77 7.04 3.58 9.02
CA TRP A 77 6.06 4.60 8.63
C TRP A 77 6.63 6.02 8.46
N ARG A 78 7.82 6.28 9.01
CA ARG A 78 8.56 7.54 8.90
C ARG A 78 9.23 7.76 7.54
N TYR A 79 9.35 6.73 6.70
CA TYR A 79 9.94 6.89 5.37
C TYR A 79 8.99 7.57 4.40
N LYS A 80 9.57 8.22 3.38
CA LYS A 80 8.82 8.88 2.32
C LYS A 80 8.04 7.85 1.51
N ILE A 81 6.74 8.06 1.37
CA ILE A 81 5.87 7.12 0.66
C ILE A 81 6.27 7.01 -0.82
N ALA A 82 6.69 8.12 -1.43
CA ALA A 82 7.13 8.15 -2.82
C ALA A 82 8.33 7.23 -3.05
N ASP A 83 9.31 7.24 -2.14
CA ASP A 83 10.50 6.38 -2.24
C ASP A 83 10.11 4.90 -2.12
N VAL A 84 9.24 4.56 -1.16
CA VAL A 84 8.74 3.19 -0.99
C VAL A 84 8.03 2.72 -2.26
N LEU A 85 7.10 3.50 -2.80
CA LEU A 85 6.34 3.14 -4.00
C LEU A 85 7.24 3.01 -5.22
N ASN A 86 8.21 3.92 -5.41
CA ASN A 86 9.16 3.85 -6.51
C ASN A 86 10.01 2.58 -6.42
N VAL A 87 10.52 2.21 -5.23
CA VAL A 87 11.27 0.97 -5.03
C VAL A 87 10.44 -0.26 -5.37
N LEU A 88 9.14 -0.29 -5.01
CA LEU A 88 8.25 -1.39 -5.40
C LEU A 88 8.06 -1.48 -6.92
N LEU A 89 7.91 -0.34 -7.60
CA LEU A 89 7.77 -0.29 -9.05
C LEU A 89 9.07 -0.72 -9.75
N GLU A 90 10.22 -0.24 -9.31
CA GLU A 90 11.54 -0.63 -9.83
C GLU A 90 11.80 -2.13 -9.62
N PHE A 91 11.47 -2.66 -8.44
CA PHE A 91 11.55 -4.10 -8.18
C PHE A 91 10.71 -4.90 -9.17
N ALA A 92 9.45 -4.49 -9.40
CA ALA A 92 8.57 -5.17 -10.34
C ALA A 92 9.10 -5.14 -11.78
N GLU A 93 9.68 -4.01 -12.21
CA GLU A 93 10.30 -3.85 -13.53
C GLU A 93 11.57 -4.72 -13.67
N GLU A 94 12.35 -4.89 -12.61
CA GLU A 94 13.46 -5.83 -12.60
C GLU A 94 13.00 -7.29 -12.68
N GLN A 95 11.96 -7.68 -11.94
CA GLN A 95 11.41 -9.03 -12.04
C GLN A 95 10.87 -9.31 -13.45
N ALA A 96 10.16 -8.35 -14.07
CA ALA A 96 9.63 -8.48 -15.42
C ALA A 96 10.71 -8.72 -16.50
N ARG A 97 11.93 -8.20 -16.28
CA ARG A 97 13.07 -8.40 -17.21
C ARG A 97 13.67 -9.80 -17.13
N LYS A 98 13.44 -10.54 -16.04
CA LYS A 98 13.89 -11.93 -15.89
C LYS A 98 12.87 -12.78 -16.64
N GLY A 99 13.25 -13.41 -17.75
CA GLY A 99 12.35 -14.05 -18.74
C GLY A 99 11.40 -15.17 -18.27
N ASP A 100 11.30 -15.43 -16.97
CA ASP A 100 10.34 -16.32 -16.30
C ASP A 100 9.53 -15.56 -15.22
N ALA A 101 9.26 -14.27 -15.48
CA ALA A 101 8.66 -13.36 -14.51
C ALA A 101 7.22 -13.75 -14.16
N GLN A 102 7.06 -14.32 -12.96
CA GLN A 102 5.73 -14.48 -12.38
C GLN A 102 5.13 -13.10 -12.06
N PRO A 103 3.81 -12.93 -12.21
CA PRO A 103 3.13 -11.69 -11.82
C PRO A 103 3.44 -11.28 -10.38
N VAL A 104 3.85 -10.03 -10.19
CA VAL A 104 4.19 -9.50 -8.87
C VAL A 104 2.95 -8.93 -8.19
N PHE A 105 2.67 -9.43 -6.98
CA PHE A 105 1.62 -8.94 -6.10
C PHE A 105 2.22 -8.63 -4.73
N PHE A 106 2.10 -7.37 -4.31
CA PHE A 106 2.69 -6.87 -3.07
C PHE A 106 1.70 -6.99 -1.92
N TRP A 107 2.06 -7.77 -0.90
CA TRP A 107 1.50 -7.59 0.44
C TRP A 107 2.19 -6.38 1.05
N PHE A 108 1.49 -5.26 1.21
CA PHE A 108 2.06 -4.03 1.76
C PHE A 108 1.28 -3.61 3.00
N ASP A 109 1.97 -3.44 4.13
CA ASP A 109 1.36 -3.21 5.45
C ASP A 109 0.35 -2.04 5.47
N LEU A 110 0.63 -0.98 4.71
CA LEU A 110 -0.28 0.17 4.54
C LEU A 110 -1.63 -0.24 3.94
N PHE A 111 -1.63 -1.15 2.98
CA PHE A 111 -2.81 -1.54 2.22
C PHE A 111 -3.61 -2.69 2.84
N MET A 112 -2.92 -3.58 3.56
CA MET A 112 -3.51 -4.84 4.05
C MET A 112 -4.18 -4.68 5.41
N ASN A 113 -3.68 -3.77 6.24
CA ASN A 113 -4.25 -3.48 7.54
C ASN A 113 -5.41 -2.48 7.44
N ASN A 114 -6.43 -2.65 8.29
CA ASN A 114 -7.51 -1.68 8.38
C ASN A 114 -7.03 -0.48 9.22
N GLN A 115 -6.75 0.63 8.53
CA GLN A 115 -6.21 1.85 9.14
C GLN A 115 -7.28 2.69 9.86
N ASN A 116 -8.56 2.37 9.68
CA ASN A 116 -9.67 3.07 10.35
C ASN A 116 -9.83 2.66 11.81
N ALA A 117 -9.36 1.46 12.17
CA ALA A 117 -9.44 0.95 13.53
C ALA A 117 -8.27 1.49 14.37
N ASN A 118 -8.40 2.71 14.93
CA ASN A 118 -7.51 3.34 15.93
C ASN A 118 -6.15 2.63 16.15
N VAL A 119 -5.26 2.64 15.15
CA VAL A 119 -3.90 2.08 15.29
C VAL A 119 -3.03 2.96 16.20
N THR A 120 -3.52 4.15 16.57
CA THR A 120 -2.93 5.01 17.61
C THR A 120 -2.98 4.41 19.02
N ALA A 121 -3.72 3.32 19.26
CA ALA A 121 -3.77 2.69 20.58
C ALA A 121 -2.67 1.66 20.85
N ASN A 122 -1.95 1.18 19.82
CA ASN A 122 -1.08 -0.01 19.97
C ASN A 122 0.32 0.09 19.32
N LEU A 123 0.76 1.26 18.85
CA LEU A 123 2.17 1.42 18.49
C LEU A 123 3.00 1.64 19.77
N PRO A 124 3.99 0.78 20.07
CA PRO A 124 4.93 1.05 21.15
C PRO A 124 5.62 2.40 20.91
N PRO A 125 5.82 3.24 21.94
CA PRO A 125 6.43 4.57 21.81
C PRO A 125 7.88 4.56 21.28
N GLU A 126 8.47 3.39 21.08
CA GLU A 126 9.85 3.17 20.62
C GLU A 126 10.11 3.65 19.17
N CYS A 127 9.08 3.89 18.36
CA CYS A 127 9.26 4.32 16.96
C CYS A 127 9.31 5.85 16.76
N CYS A 128 9.27 6.65 17.84
CA CYS A 128 9.44 8.10 17.79
C CYS A 128 10.69 8.50 18.59
N ASN A 129 11.86 8.26 18.02
CA ASN A 129 13.09 9.03 18.24
C ASN A 129 13.89 9.05 16.93
#